data_AF-A0A2N9Y8P2-F1
#
_entry.id   AF-A0A2N9Y8P2-F1
#
_cell.length_a   1.000
_cell.length_b   1.000
_cell.length_c   1.000
_cell.angle_alpha   90.00
_cell.angle_beta   90.00
_cell.angle_gamma   90.00
#
_symmetry.space_group_name_H-M   'P 1'
#
loop_
_entity.id
_entity.type
_entity.pdbx_description
1 polymer ?
#
loop_
_entity_poly.entity_id
_entity_poly.type
_entity_poly.pdbx_seq_one_letter_code
_entity_poly.pdbx_strand_id
1 'polypeptide(L)'
;MDKPILIHSNEILLVAYDKEQYIAESGPLDASQVLSIVDEVDDAIQIFRINPSEKSCEDISEDIAEAYVEANIEDLYEDSEVHYFVGESNAYHDLLSELVEEKYNDEVYGTYEQQHRLRPCDVL
;
A
#
# COMPACT_ATOMS: atom_id res chain seq x y z
N MET A 1 -0.79 2.74 -9.87
CA MET A 1 -1.19 1.40 -10.43
C MET A 1 -0.91 1.19 -11.93
N ASP A 2 0.25 0.63 -12.28
CA ASP A 2 0.53 0.15 -13.66
C ASP A 2 0.08 -1.31 -13.91
N LYS A 3 -0.30 -2.06 -12.86
CA LYS A 3 -0.80 -3.43 -12.98
C LYS A 3 -2.08 -3.65 -12.16
N PRO A 4 -3.16 -4.17 -12.77
CA PRO A 4 -4.33 -4.58 -12.01
C PRO A 4 -4.01 -5.85 -11.21
N ILE A 5 -4.15 -5.78 -9.89
CA ILE A 5 -4.18 -6.97 -9.04
C ILE A 5 -5.51 -7.68 -9.27
N LEU A 6 -5.43 -8.85 -9.90
CA LEU A 6 -6.56 -9.72 -10.14
C LEU A 6 -6.11 -11.16 -9.90
N ILE A 7 -6.86 -11.88 -9.06
CA ILE A 7 -6.76 -13.33 -8.91
C ILE A 7 -7.80 -13.93 -9.85
N HIS A 8 -7.37 -14.71 -10.83
CA HIS A 8 -8.29 -15.35 -11.78
C HIS A 8 -9.04 -16.52 -11.12
N SER A 9 -10.16 -16.95 -11.71
CA SER A 9 -10.98 -18.06 -11.18
C SER A 9 -10.25 -19.41 -11.09
N ASN A 10 -9.13 -19.56 -11.79
CA ASN A 10 -8.26 -20.73 -11.75
C ASN A 10 -7.03 -20.52 -10.86
N GLU A 11 -6.96 -19.40 -10.14
CA GLU A 11 -5.87 -19.02 -9.26
C GLU A 11 -6.35 -18.97 -7.81
N ILE A 12 -5.38 -19.02 -6.91
CA ILE A 12 -5.59 -19.05 -5.47
C ILE A 12 -4.79 -17.91 -4.87
N LEU A 13 -5.44 -17.10 -4.04
CA LEU A 13 -4.80 -16.17 -3.13
C LEU A 13 -4.35 -16.97 -1.90
N LEU A 14 -3.09 -16.88 -1.53
CA LEU A 14 -2.57 -17.45 -0.29
C LEU A 14 -1.98 -16.32 0.55
N VAL A 15 -2.54 -16.10 1.73
CA VAL A 15 -2.04 -15.14 2.71
C VAL A 15 -1.41 -15.90 3.87
N ALA A 16 -0.18 -15.55 4.20
CA ALA A 16 0.59 -16.14 5.29
C ALA A 16 0.68 -15.15 6.46
N TYR A 17 0.40 -15.66 7.67
CA TYR A 17 0.40 -14.90 8.92
C TYR A 17 1.44 -15.42 9.91
N ASP A 18 1.70 -14.66 10.98
CA ASP A 18 2.46 -15.17 12.12
C ASP A 18 1.75 -16.39 12.75
N LYS A 19 2.54 -17.38 13.21
CA LYS A 19 2.08 -18.66 13.83
C LYS A 19 1.54 -19.76 12.90
N GLU A 20 2.12 -19.92 11.71
CA GLU A 20 1.86 -21.07 10.80
C GLU A 20 0.40 -21.19 10.32
N GLN A 21 -0.34 -20.08 10.34
CA GLN A 21 -1.71 -20.01 9.81
C GLN A 21 -1.71 -19.44 8.40
N TYR A 22 -2.64 -19.93 7.58
CA TYR A 22 -2.78 -19.54 6.19
C TYR A 22 -4.25 -19.38 5.85
N ILE A 23 -4.57 -18.32 5.10
CA ILE A 23 -5.85 -18.17 4.43
C ILE A 23 -5.61 -18.44 2.95
N ALA A 24 -6.41 -19.33 2.39
CA ALA A 24 -6.34 -19.67 0.98
C ALA A 24 -7.74 -19.48 0.38
N GLU A 25 -7.86 -18.50 -0.51
CA GLU A 25 -9.12 -18.17 -1.17
C GLU A 25 -9.00 -18.39 -2.68
N SER A 26 -10.04 -18.95 -3.28
CA SER A 26 -10.08 -19.15 -4.73
C SER A 26 -10.59 -17.90 -5.42
N GLY A 27 -10.01 -17.56 -6.57
CA GLY A 27 -10.54 -16.48 -7.39
C GLY A 27 -11.96 -16.76 -7.94
N PRO A 28 -12.58 -15.75 -8.57
CA PRO A 28 -11.99 -14.47 -8.94
C PRO A 28 -12.04 -13.45 -7.80
N LEU A 29 -10.93 -12.75 -7.57
CA LEU A 29 -10.82 -11.65 -6.60
C LEU A 29 -10.17 -10.44 -7.26
N ASP A 30 -10.71 -9.25 -6.99
CA ASP A 30 -10.07 -7.98 -7.35
C ASP A 30 -9.21 -7.42 -6.20
N ALA A 31 -8.44 -6.37 -6.48
CA ALA A 31 -7.57 -5.70 -5.51
C ALA A 31 -8.30 -5.30 -4.21
N SER A 32 -9.52 -4.76 -4.31
CA SER A 32 -10.29 -4.30 -3.14
C SER A 32 -10.77 -5.48 -2.28
N GLN A 33 -11.14 -6.59 -2.90
CA GLN A 33 -11.49 -7.82 -2.20
C GLN A 33 -10.27 -8.45 -1.53
N VAL A 34 -9.11 -8.46 -2.20
CA VAL A 34 -7.86 -8.95 -1.61
C VAL A 34 -7.47 -8.10 -0.41
N LEU A 35 -7.53 -6.77 -0.53
CA LEU A 35 -7.29 -5.84 0.59
C LEU A 35 -8.24 -6.12 1.75
N SER A 36 -9.53 -6.29 1.49
CA SER A 36 -10.52 -6.59 2.54
C SER A 36 -10.20 -7.91 3.28
N ILE A 37 -9.72 -8.93 2.56
CA ILE A 37 -9.33 -10.22 3.16
C ILE A 37 -8.07 -10.04 4.03
N VAL A 38 -7.14 -9.20 3.60
CA VAL A 38 -5.90 -8.91 4.33
C VAL A 38 -6.19 -8.08 5.58
N ASP A 39 -7.04 -7.06 5.48
CA ASP A 39 -7.46 -6.18 6.58
C ASP A 39 -8.23 -6.93 7.68
N GLU A 40 -8.94 -8.02 7.34
CA GLU A 40 -9.59 -8.87 8.35
C GLU A 40 -8.60 -9.56 9.30
N VAL A 41 -7.30 -9.51 9.02
CA VAL A 41 -6.27 -10.29 9.69
C VAL A 41 -5.04 -9.43 9.95
N ASP A 42 -4.96 -8.89 11.16
CA ASP A 42 -3.95 -7.92 11.63
C ASP A 42 -2.48 -8.31 11.34
N ASP A 43 -2.16 -9.61 11.25
CA ASP A 43 -0.78 -10.12 11.21
C ASP A 43 -0.34 -10.67 9.84
N ALA A 44 -0.81 -10.09 8.72
CA ALA A 44 -0.38 -10.53 7.39
C ALA A 44 1.13 -10.24 7.15
N ILE A 45 1.88 -11.27 6.78
CA ILE A 45 3.34 -11.18 6.53
C ILE A 45 3.65 -11.25 5.04
N GLN A 46 2.99 -12.17 4.32
CA GLN A 46 3.24 -12.40 2.89
C GLN A 46 1.97 -12.79 2.15
N ILE A 47 1.86 -12.35 0.91
CA ILE A 47 0.71 -12.57 0.05
C ILE A 47 1.19 -13.16 -1.28
N PHE A 48 0.67 -14.33 -1.62
CA PHE A 48 1.01 -15.05 -2.83
C PHE A 48 -0.19 -15.21 -3.75
N ARG A 49 0.06 -15.08 -5.05
CA ARG A 49 -0.80 -15.56 -6.12
C ARG A 49 -0.29 -16.90 -6.63
N ILE A 50 -1.13 -17.92 -6.54
CA ILE A 50 -0.80 -19.27 -6.97
C ILE A 50 -1.66 -19.62 -8.19
N ASN A 51 -1.01 -20.07 -9.26
CA ASN A 51 -1.70 -20.63 -10.42
C ASN A 51 -1.37 -22.13 -10.53
N PRO A 52 -2.29 -23.02 -10.08
CA PRO A 52 -2.07 -24.47 -10.12
C PRO A 52 -1.90 -25.04 -11.53
N SER A 53 -2.48 -24.38 -12.54
CA SER A 53 -2.43 -24.84 -13.93
C SER A 53 -1.05 -24.61 -14.54
N GLU A 54 -0.45 -23.46 -14.26
CA GLU A 54 0.90 -23.09 -14.70
C GLU A 54 1.99 -23.53 -13.71
N LYS A 55 1.60 -23.99 -12.51
CA LYS A 55 2.49 -24.32 -11.39
C LYS A 55 3.38 -23.14 -11.00
N SER A 56 2.86 -21.93 -11.11
CA SER A 56 3.53 -20.70 -10.69
C SER A 56 3.04 -20.25 -9.32
N CYS A 57 3.96 -19.62 -8.59
CA CYS A 57 3.71 -18.95 -7.32
C CYS A 57 4.43 -17.61 -7.43
N GLU A 58 3.67 -16.53 -7.30
CA GLU A 58 4.16 -15.17 -7.38
C GLU A 58 3.90 -14.46 -6.06
N ASP A 59 4.92 -13.81 -5.52
CA ASP A 59 4.78 -12.93 -4.37
C ASP A 59 4.24 -11.59 -4.87
N ILE A 60 3.03 -11.25 -4.41
CA ILE A 60 2.33 -10.02 -4.77
C ILE A 60 2.26 -9.05 -3.58
N SER A 61 3.02 -9.29 -2.51
CA SER A 61 2.97 -8.49 -1.28
C SER A 61 3.26 -7.01 -1.56
N GLU A 62 4.24 -6.72 -2.43
CA GLU A 62 4.56 -5.34 -2.83
C GLU A 62 3.42 -4.70 -3.62
N ASP A 63 2.84 -5.41 -4.58
CA ASP A 63 1.72 -4.88 -5.37
C ASP A 63 0.53 -4.54 -4.45
N ILE A 64 0.22 -5.41 -3.48
CA ILE A 64 -0.84 -5.16 -2.48
C ILE A 64 -0.48 -3.98 -1.57
N ALA A 65 0.78 -3.86 -1.16
CA ALA A 65 1.24 -2.76 -0.33
C ALA A 65 1.13 -1.41 -1.06
N GLU A 66 1.49 -1.36 -2.35
CA GLU A 66 1.28 -0.19 -3.21
C GLU A 66 -0.20 0.20 -3.24
N ALA A 67 -1.09 -0.77 -3.49
CA ALA A 67 -2.53 -0.52 -3.51
C ALA A 67 -3.08 -0.05 -2.15
N TYR A 68 -2.55 -0.59 -1.04
CA TYR A 68 -2.91 -0.17 0.31
C TYR A 68 -2.47 1.28 0.59
N VAL A 69 -1.23 1.61 0.22
CA VAL A 69 -0.66 2.96 0.39
C VAL A 69 -1.43 3.98 -0.44
N GLU A 70 -1.67 3.69 -1.73
CA GLU A 70 -2.45 4.58 -2.60
C GLU A 70 -3.88 4.78 -2.07
N ALA A 71 -4.52 3.75 -1.51
CA ALA A 71 -5.87 3.84 -0.98
C ALA A 71 -5.97 4.64 0.34
N ASN A 72 -4.89 4.69 1.13
CA ASN A 72 -4.86 5.31 2.46
C ASN A 72 -3.91 6.50 2.54
N ILE A 73 -3.47 7.06 1.40
CA ILE A 73 -2.39 8.07 1.36
C ILE A 73 -2.69 9.32 2.20
N GLU A 74 -3.96 9.70 2.35
CA GLU A 74 -4.39 10.86 3.16
C GLU A 74 -4.36 10.58 4.68
N ASP A 75 -4.40 9.30 5.06
CA ASP A 75 -4.50 8.84 6.45
C ASP A 75 -3.21 8.15 6.96
N LEU A 76 -2.20 8.01 6.09
CA LEU A 76 -0.90 7.43 6.44
C LEU A 76 0.12 8.52 6.84
N TYR A 77 0.74 8.31 8.00
CA TYR A 77 1.74 9.19 8.60
C TYR A 77 2.94 8.36 9.08
N GLU A 78 4.03 9.05 9.45
CA GLU A 78 5.28 8.41 9.94
C GLU A 78 5.05 7.40 11.08
N ASP A 79 4.09 7.69 11.96
CA ASP A 79 3.75 6.86 13.13
C ASP A 79 2.54 5.93 12.90
N SER A 80 2.05 5.78 11.66
CA SER A 80 0.89 4.92 11.37
C SER A 80 1.20 3.45 11.63
N GLU A 81 0.30 2.77 12.32
CA GLU A 81 0.35 1.32 12.52
C GLU A 81 -0.18 0.65 11.25
N VAL A 82 0.73 0.01 10.50
CA VAL A 82 0.43 -0.69 9.25
C VAL A 82 0.81 -2.17 9.39
N HIS A 83 0.21 -3.02 8.55
CA HIS A 83 0.59 -4.43 8.48
C HIS A 83 2.08 -4.59 8.14
N TYR A 84 2.69 -5.68 8.61
CA TYR A 84 4.13 -5.92 8.46
C TYR A 84 4.59 -5.84 7.00
N PHE A 85 3.86 -6.45 6.07
CA PHE A 85 4.22 -6.43 4.65
C PHE A 85 4.14 -5.03 4.03
N VAL A 86 3.26 -4.15 4.54
CA VAL A 86 3.18 -2.75 4.12
C VAL A 86 4.37 -1.99 4.68
N GLY A 87 4.66 -2.15 5.97
CA GLY A 87 5.80 -1.50 6.63
C GLY A 87 7.15 -1.81 5.98
N GLU A 88 7.32 -3.03 5.45
CA GLU A 88 8.53 -3.46 4.76
C GLU A 88 8.50 -3.21 3.23
N SER A 89 7.42 -2.66 2.68
CA SER A 89 7.28 -2.40 1.24
C SER A 89 8.09 -1.19 0.79
N ASN A 90 8.49 -1.15 -0.48
CA ASN A 90 9.13 0.05 -1.03
C ASN A 90 8.10 1.18 -1.14
N ALA A 91 6.86 0.86 -1.51
CA ALA A 91 5.77 1.84 -1.61
C ALA A 91 5.58 2.66 -0.31
N TYR A 92 5.61 2.01 0.85
CA TYR A 92 5.50 2.70 2.14
C TYR A 92 6.77 3.51 2.48
N HIS A 93 7.96 2.96 2.20
CA HIS A 93 9.21 3.69 2.40
C HIS A 93 9.33 4.94 1.52
N ASP A 94 8.86 4.85 0.27
CA ASP A 94 8.81 5.98 -0.65
C ASP A 94 7.88 7.07 -0.12
N LEU A 95 6.68 6.69 0.36
CA LEU A 95 5.75 7.62 1.02
C LEU A 95 6.40 8.32 2.23
N LEU A 96 7.07 7.56 3.11
CA LEU A 96 7.76 8.13 4.27
C LEU A 96 8.85 9.12 3.85
N SER A 97 9.60 8.81 2.79
CA SER A 97 10.62 9.70 2.25
C SER A 97 10.01 11.00 1.73
N GLU A 98 8.88 10.93 1.03
CA GLU A 98 8.15 12.11 0.55
C GLU A 98 7.65 12.99 1.70
N LEU A 99 7.08 12.39 2.76
CA LEU A 99 6.63 13.13 3.94
C LEU A 99 7.78 13.84 4.66
N VAL A 100 8.95 13.20 4.75
CA VAL A 100 10.15 13.82 5.34
C VAL A 100 10.65 14.99 4.49
N GLU A 101 10.66 14.84 3.16
CA GLU A 101 11.05 15.90 2.25
C GLU A 101 10.08 17.09 2.29
N GLU A 102 8.77 16.82 2.34
CA GLU A 102 7.74 17.86 2.50
C GLU A 102 7.94 18.63 3.81
N LYS A 103 8.14 17.93 4.92
CA LYS A 103 8.40 18.56 6.23
C LYS A 103 9.64 19.44 6.22
N TYR A 104 10.73 18.99 5.58
CA TYR A 104 11.94 19.79 5.42
C TYR A 104 11.67 21.05 4.57
N ASN A 105 10.97 20.89 3.45
CA ASN A 105 10.62 22.02 2.58
C ASN A 105 9.74 23.04 3.30
N ASP A 106 8.77 22.58 4.10
CA ASP A 106 7.91 23.43 4.91
C ASP A 106 8.70 24.18 6.00
N GLU A 107 9.68 23.54 6.64
CA GLU A 107 10.57 24.20 7.61
C GLU A 107 11.49 25.25 6.96
N VAL A 108 12.00 24.99 5.76
CA VAL A 108 12.96 25.86 5.07
C VAL A 108 12.29 27.02 4.34
N TYR A 109 11.17 26.74 3.66
CA TYR A 109 10.51 27.68 2.73
C TYR A 109 9.14 28.17 3.23
N GLY A 110 8.63 27.62 4.34
CA GLY A 110 7.25 27.80 4.78
C GLY A 110 6.31 26.84 4.06
N THR A 111 5.10 26.65 4.57
CA THR A 111 4.15 25.69 3.96
C THR A 111 3.79 26.09 2.53
N TYR A 112 3.34 25.14 1.70
CA TYR A 112 2.85 25.44 0.35
C TYR A 112 1.85 26.62 0.34
N GLU A 113 0.89 26.63 1.27
CA GLU A 113 -0.06 27.74 1.42
C GLU A 113 0.61 29.07 1.76
N GLN A 114 1.66 29.07 2.59
CA GLN A 114 2.41 30.27 2.95
C GLN A 114 3.25 30.78 1.77
N GLN A 115 3.85 29.88 0.99
CA GLN A 115 4.65 30.20 -0.20
C GLN A 115 3.78 30.78 -1.32
N HIS A 116 2.57 30.26 -1.49
CA HIS A 116 1.66 30.64 -2.58
C HIS A 116 0.55 31.60 -2.15
N ARG A 117 0.59 32.13 -0.92
CA ARG A 117 -0.33 33.16 -0.48
C ARG A 117 -0.11 34.43 -1.27
N LEU A 118 -1.12 34.82 -2.05
CA LEU A 118 -1.17 36.13 -2.71
C LEU A 118 -1.00 37.24 -1.67
N ARG A 119 0.05 38.03 -1.83
CA ARG A 119 0.23 39.24 -1.03
C ARG A 119 -0.64 40.34 -1.61
N PRO A 120 -1.06 41.33 -0.81
CA PRO A 120 -1.82 42.49 -1.31
C PRO A 120 -1.15 43.19 -2.51
N CYS A 121 0.17 43.07 -2.63
CA CYS A 121 0.97 43.63 -3.72
C CYS A 121 0.86 42.84 -5.04
N ASP A 122 0.41 41.59 -5.01
CA ASP A 122 0.32 40.70 -6.18
C ASP A 122 -1.03 40.85 -6.92
N VAL A 123 -1.97 41.65 -6.37
CA VAL A 123 -3.36 41.83 -6.84
C VAL A 123 -3.66 43.29 -7.25
N LEU A 124 -2.64 44.14 -7.38
CA LEU A 124 -2.72 45.54 -7.84
C LEU A 124 -2.16 45.68 -9.25
#